data_AF-A0A5D0I307-F1
#
_entry.id   AF-A0A5D0I307-F1
#
_cell.length_a   1.000
_cell.length_b   1.000
_cell.length_c   1.000
_cell.angle_alpha   90.00
_cell.angle_beta   90.00
_cell.angle_gamma   90.00
#
_symmetry.space_group_name_H-M   'P 1'
#
loop_
_entity.id
_entity.type
_entity.pdbx_description
1 polymer ?
#
loop_
_entity_poly.entity_id
_entity_poly.type
_entity_poly.pdbx_seq_one_letter_code
_entity_poly.pdbx_strand_id
1 'polypeptide(L)'
;MNKLHVFILCLILTCKFTYAQKLTHEVYFDTDKFTVPPTEESRLLLFISTLTDIDIQTISIYGFCDDVGADTYNLRLSQQRADAIKNLFSENEISESLITNVDGKGEVLLKI
;
A
#
# COMPACT_ATOMS: atom_id res chain seq x y z
N MET A 1 -34.83 35.06 15.35
CA MET A 1 -33.79 34.70 14.35
C MET A 1 -32.49 34.17 14.97
N ASN A 2 -32.01 34.70 16.11
CA ASN A 2 -30.70 34.29 16.68
C ASN A 2 -30.59 32.82 17.16
N LYS A 3 -31.67 32.22 17.68
CA LYS A 3 -31.63 30.81 18.16
C LYS A 3 -31.39 29.80 17.04
N LEU A 4 -31.88 30.09 15.82
CA LEU A 4 -31.67 29.24 14.65
C LEU A 4 -30.20 29.30 14.17
N HIS A 5 -29.59 30.49 14.19
CA HIS A 5 -28.19 30.65 13.82
C HIS A 5 -27.23 30.02 14.84
N VAL A 6 -27.54 30.09 16.14
CA VAL A 6 -26.77 29.39 17.18
C VAL A 6 -26.87 27.88 17.00
N PHE A 7 -28.05 27.36 16.65
CA PHE A 7 -28.25 25.94 16.38
C PHE A 7 -27.46 25.46 15.15
N ILE A 8 -27.51 26.24 14.06
CA ILE A 8 -26.74 25.95 12.83
C ILE A 8 -25.23 26.01 13.10
N LEU A 9 -24.76 26.99 13.88
CA LEU A 9 -23.35 27.11 14.26
C LEU A 9 -22.89 25.90 15.10
N CYS A 10 -23.70 25.46 16.07
CA CYS A 10 -23.42 24.24 16.86
C CYS A 10 -23.35 22.98 15.98
N LEU A 11 -24.26 22.86 15.01
CA LEU A 11 -24.29 21.72 14.08
C LEU A 11 -23.01 21.64 13.23
N ILE A 12 -22.55 22.80 12.73
CA ILE A 12 -21.31 22.90 11.95
C ILE A 12 -20.08 22.58 12.80
N LEU A 13 -20.06 22.99 14.08
CA LEU A 13 -18.97 22.69 15.04
C LEU A 13 -18.88 21.20 15.42
N THR A 14 -19.98 20.45 15.34
CA THR A 14 -19.99 18.99 15.57
C THR A 14 -19.69 18.16 14.31
N CYS A 15 -19.57 18.81 13.16
CA CYS A 15 -19.27 18.12 11.90
C CYS A 15 -17.82 17.64 11.91
N LYS A 16 -17.61 16.35 12.18
CA LYS A 16 -16.30 15.72 12.04
C LYS A 16 -16.01 15.52 10.56
N PHE A 17 -15.07 16.27 10.01
CA PHE A 17 -14.53 16.02 8.68
C PHE A 17 -13.69 14.74 8.73
N THR A 18 -14.10 13.71 7.99
CA THR A 18 -13.30 12.52 7.76
C THR A 18 -12.34 12.81 6.61
N TYR A 19 -11.05 12.53 6.80
CA TYR A 19 -10.02 12.67 5.77
C TYR A 19 -9.52 11.27 5.40
N ALA A 20 -9.61 10.91 4.13
CA ALA A 20 -8.96 9.70 3.63
C ALA A 20 -7.44 9.92 3.63
N GLN A 21 -6.70 9.06 4.34
CA GLN A 21 -5.25 9.09 4.37
C GLN A 21 -4.70 8.02 3.44
N LYS A 22 -3.61 8.33 2.73
CA LYS A 22 -2.87 7.36 1.91
C LYS A 22 -1.49 7.15 2.54
N LEU A 23 -1.19 5.90 2.88
CA LEU A 23 0.12 5.47 3.36
C LEU A 23 0.80 4.65 2.27
N THR A 24 2.11 4.80 2.15
CA THR A 24 2.93 4.09 1.15
C THR A 24 4.21 3.59 1.80
N HIS A 25 4.59 2.37 1.45
CA HIS A 25 5.87 1.76 1.83
C HIS A 25 6.48 1.12 0.59
N GLU A 26 7.80 1.23 0.46
CA GLU A 26 8.55 0.68 -0.65
C GLU A 26 9.43 -0.47 -0.16
N VAL A 27 9.41 -1.58 -0.89
CA VAL A 27 10.25 -2.76 -0.65
C VAL A 27 11.17 -2.96 -1.82
N TYR A 28 12.47 -2.98 -1.55
CA TYR A 28 13.50 -3.19 -2.57
C TYR A 28 13.90 -4.67 -2.64
N PHE A 29 14.29 -5.11 -3.83
CA PHE A 29 14.73 -6.47 -4.09
C PHE A 29 16.12 -6.45 -4.69
N ASP A 30 16.91 -7.49 -4.40
CA ASP A 30 18.14 -7.72 -5.14
C ASP A 30 17.85 -7.93 -6.64
N THR A 31 18.86 -7.65 -7.46
CA THR A 31 18.84 -7.94 -8.90
C THR A 31 18.40 -9.37 -9.15
N ASP A 32 17.43 -9.53 -10.05
CA ASP A 32 16.91 -10.82 -10.48
C ASP A 32 16.27 -11.71 -9.39
N LYS A 33 15.87 -11.11 -8.25
CA LYS A 33 15.22 -11.84 -7.16
C LYS A 33 13.82 -11.33 -6.85
N PHE A 34 13.00 -12.23 -6.32
CA PHE A 34 11.69 -11.95 -5.72
C PHE A 34 11.61 -12.40 -4.24
N THR A 35 12.67 -13.00 -3.70
CA THR A 35 12.79 -13.23 -2.25
C THR A 35 13.02 -11.89 -1.58
N VAL A 36 12.18 -11.55 -0.60
CA VAL A 36 12.29 -10.30 0.15
C VAL A 36 13.57 -10.35 1.01
N PRO A 37 14.50 -9.38 0.89
CA PRO A 37 15.68 -9.34 1.75
C PRO A 37 15.28 -9.21 3.22
N PRO A 38 15.98 -9.85 4.18
CA PRO A 38 15.61 -9.80 5.60
C PRO A 38 15.51 -8.38 6.18
N THR A 39 16.33 -7.45 5.66
CA THR A 39 16.28 -6.04 6.04
C THR A 39 14.99 -5.36 5.58
N GLU A 40 14.53 -5.68 4.39
CA GLU A 40 13.30 -5.12 3.82
C GLU A 40 12.06 -5.78 4.44
N GLU A 41 12.12 -7.08 4.71
CA GLU A 41 11.09 -7.77 5.49
C GLU A 41 10.92 -7.12 6.86
N SER A 42 12.01 -6.89 7.60
CA SER A 42 11.97 -6.22 8.91
C SER A 42 11.35 -4.82 8.83
N ARG A 43 11.66 -4.05 7.77
CA ARG A 43 11.10 -2.71 7.54
C ARG A 43 9.61 -2.76 7.20
N LEU A 44 9.20 -3.75 6.40
CA LEU A 44 7.81 -3.96 6.04
C LEU A 44 6.98 -4.38 7.26
N LEU A 45 7.49 -5.29 8.09
CA LEU A 45 6.82 -5.71 9.32
C LEU A 45 6.65 -4.55 10.29
N LEU A 46 7.68 -3.70 10.43
CA LEU A 46 7.56 -2.47 11.20
C LEU A 46 6.46 -1.57 10.63
N PHE A 47 6.38 -1.41 9.31
CA PHE A 47 5.31 -0.65 8.67
C PHE A 47 3.93 -1.26 8.94
N ILE A 48 3.74 -2.57 8.75
CA ILE A 48 2.48 -3.27 9.02
C ILE A 48 2.06 -3.07 10.48
N SER A 49 3.00 -3.10 11.43
CA SER A 49 2.70 -2.87 12.84
C SER A 49 2.14 -1.48 13.13
N THR A 50 2.42 -0.47 12.30
CA THR A 50 1.83 0.87 12.44
C THR A 50 0.40 0.97 11.94
N LEU A 51 -0.10 -0.07 11.26
CA LEU A 51 -1.44 -0.08 10.65
C LEU A 51 -2.52 -0.62 11.60
N THR A 52 -2.17 -1.20 12.75
CA THR A 52 -3.12 -1.89 13.64
C THR A 52 -4.22 -0.98 14.19
N ASP A 53 -3.94 0.30 14.37
CA ASP A 53 -4.88 1.29 14.90
C ASP A 53 -5.57 2.12 13.80
N ILE A 54 -5.38 1.73 12.53
CA ILE A 54 -5.90 2.43 11.36
C ILE A 54 -7.02 1.58 10.73
N ASP A 55 -8.16 2.21 10.46
CA ASP A 55 -9.24 1.60 9.68
C ASP A 55 -8.84 1.57 8.19
N ILE A 56 -8.25 0.45 7.77
CA ILE A 56 -7.76 0.26 6.40
C ILE A 56 -8.93 -0.09 5.49
N GLN A 57 -9.21 0.79 4.53
CA GLN A 57 -10.25 0.53 3.54
C GLN A 57 -9.77 -0.38 2.42
N THR A 58 -8.57 -0.12 1.90
CA THR A 58 -8.00 -0.86 0.76
C THR A 58 -6.47 -0.91 0.85
N ILE A 59 -5.92 -1.99 0.34
CA ILE A 59 -4.48 -2.21 0.13
C ILE A 59 -4.28 -2.50 -1.36
N SER A 60 -3.27 -1.87 -1.94
CA SER A 60 -2.83 -2.12 -3.31
C SER A 60 -1.34 -2.41 -3.31
N ILE A 61 -0.95 -3.49 -3.97
CA ILE A 61 0.43 -3.95 -4.07
C ILE A 61 0.84 -3.88 -5.54
N TYR A 62 1.91 -3.16 -5.81
CA TYR A 62 2.44 -2.97 -7.16
C TYR A 62 3.90 -3.40 -7.20
N GLY A 63 4.22 -4.34 -8.08
CA GLY A 63 5.59 -4.78 -8.32
C GLY A 63 6.19 -4.10 -9.54
N PHE A 64 7.48 -3.79 -9.48
CA PHE A 64 8.23 -3.17 -10.57
C PHE A 64 9.62 -3.82 -10.76
N CYS A 65 10.21 -3.60 -11.93
CA CYS A 65 11.60 -3.84 -12.28
C CYS A 65 12.26 -2.55 -12.77
N ASP A 66 13.59 -2.56 -12.86
CA ASP A 66 14.37 -1.54 -13.56
C ASP A 66 14.30 -1.75 -15.08
N ASP A 67 15.11 -0.99 -15.83
CA ASP A 67 15.16 -0.96 -17.29
C ASP A 67 16.02 -2.08 -17.91
N VAL A 68 16.39 -3.09 -17.11
CA VAL A 68 17.23 -4.21 -17.53
C VAL A 68 16.39 -5.46 -17.73
N GLY A 69 16.54 -6.10 -18.89
CA GLY A 69 15.87 -7.37 -19.23
C GLY A 69 14.76 -7.21 -20.26
N ALA A 70 14.10 -8.32 -20.59
CA ALA A 70 12.99 -8.32 -21.54
C ALA A 70 11.66 -7.97 -20.85
N ASP A 71 10.77 -7.24 -21.52
CA ASP A 71 9.47 -6.82 -20.96
C ASP A 71 8.68 -7.98 -20.35
N THR A 72 8.61 -9.12 -21.06
CA THR A 72 7.90 -10.32 -20.59
C THR A 72 8.55 -10.96 -19.37
N TYR A 73 9.87 -10.84 -19.25
CA TYR A 73 10.63 -11.26 -18.08
C TYR A 73 10.30 -10.36 -16.89
N ASN A 74 10.41 -9.04 -17.09
CA ASN A 74 10.16 -8.03 -16.05
C ASN A 74 8.71 -8.06 -15.58
N LEU A 75 7.74 -8.30 -16.48
CA LEU A 75 6.35 -8.46 -16.09
C LEU A 75 6.17 -9.66 -15.15
N ARG A 76 6.76 -10.82 -15.46
CA ARG A 76 6.71 -11.99 -14.57
C ARG A 76 7.42 -11.74 -13.24
N LEU A 77 8.64 -11.22 -13.27
CA LEU A 77 9.43 -10.97 -12.06
C LEU A 77 8.73 -9.96 -11.14
N SER A 78 8.18 -8.89 -11.71
CA SER A 78 7.42 -7.89 -10.96
C SER A 78 6.16 -8.47 -10.31
N GLN A 79 5.45 -9.39 -10.98
CA GLN A 79 4.30 -10.09 -10.38
C GLN A 79 4.74 -10.97 -9.21
N GLN A 80 5.82 -11.74 -9.38
CA GLN A 80 6.36 -12.58 -8.29
C GLN A 80 6.75 -11.74 -7.06
N ARG A 81 7.29 -10.54 -7.26
CA ARG A 81 7.59 -9.59 -6.19
C ARG A 81 6.32 -9.10 -5.50
N ALA A 82 5.28 -8.72 -6.25
CA ALA A 82 4.00 -8.31 -5.68
C ALA A 82 3.35 -9.45 -4.87
N ASP A 83 3.39 -10.67 -5.38
CA ASP A 83 2.85 -11.86 -4.71
C ASP A 83 3.63 -12.18 -3.41
N ALA A 84 4.95 -12.01 -3.40
CA ALA A 84 5.76 -12.16 -2.20
C ALA A 84 5.35 -11.19 -1.09
N ILE A 85 5.06 -9.93 -1.43
CA ILE A 85 4.54 -8.94 -0.48
C ILE A 85 3.13 -9.33 -0.02
N LYS A 86 2.25 -9.76 -0.93
CA LYS A 86 0.90 -10.22 -0.58
C LYS A 86 0.96 -11.32 0.50
N ASN A 87 1.84 -12.30 0.32
CA ASN A 87 2.00 -13.40 1.27
C ASN A 87 2.45 -12.90 2.66
N LEU A 88 3.40 -11.96 2.72
CA LEU A 88 3.82 -11.36 4.00
C LEU A 88 2.66 -10.63 4.69
N PHE A 89 1.76 -9.97 3.96
CA PHE A 89 0.56 -9.38 4.55
C PHE A 89 -0.38 -10.45 5.13
N SER A 90 -0.66 -11.52 4.37
CA SER A 90 -1.51 -12.63 4.84
C SER A 90 -0.92 -13.33 6.08
N GLU A 91 0.40 -13.49 6.14
CA GLU A 91 1.12 -14.10 7.28
C GLU A 91 1.08 -13.24 8.55
N ASN A 92 0.85 -11.93 8.41
CA ASN A 92 0.79 -10.97 9.52
C ASN A 92 -0.65 -10.54 9.84
N GLU A 93 -1.60 -11.47 9.69
CA GLU A 93 -3.01 -11.33 10.09
C GLU A 93 -3.79 -10.19 9.39
N ILE A 94 -3.24 -9.63 8.30
CA ILE A 94 -3.99 -8.69 7.46
C ILE A 94 -4.93 -9.48 6.55
N SER A 95 -6.23 -9.20 6.65
CA SER A 95 -7.24 -9.87 5.82
C SER A 95 -6.99 -9.66 4.33
N GLU A 96 -6.95 -10.75 3.57
CA GLU A 96 -6.84 -10.70 2.11
C GLU A 96 -7.99 -9.92 1.45
N SER A 97 -9.15 -9.81 2.11
CA SER A 97 -10.28 -9.02 1.60
C SER A 97 -9.96 -7.53 1.46
N LEU A 98 -8.96 -7.02 2.18
CA LEU A 98 -8.49 -5.64 2.08
C LEU A 98 -7.57 -5.43 0.88
N ILE A 99 -6.95 -6.49 0.37
CA ILE A 99 -6.02 -6.43 -0.75
C ILE A 99 -6.82 -6.42 -2.05
N THR A 100 -7.03 -5.21 -2.58
CA THR A 100 -7.86 -4.98 -3.77
C THR A 100 -7.10 -5.13 -5.09
N ASN A 101 -5.77 -5.05 -5.05
CA ASN A 101 -4.93 -5.13 -6.24
C ASN A 101 -3.55 -5.72 -5.90
N VAL A 102 -3.07 -6.64 -6.74
CA VAL A 102 -1.74 -7.25 -6.66
C VAL A 102 -1.22 -7.41 -8.08
N ASP A 103 -0.54 -6.38 -8.58
CA ASP A 103 -0.18 -6.30 -10.00
C ASP A 103 1.34 -6.12 -10.18
N GLY A 104 1.94 -7.02 -10.95
CA GLY A 104 3.23 -6.77 -11.59
C GLY A 104 3.07 -5.76 -12.73
N LYS A 105 3.84 -4.67 -12.69
CA LYS A 105 3.81 -3.61 -13.70
C LYS A 105 4.96 -3.67 -14.69
N GLY A 106 5.86 -4.64 -14.56
CA GLY A 106 7.07 -4.72 -15.37
C GLY A 106 8.05 -3.60 -15.01
N GLU A 107 8.70 -3.05 -16.02
CA GLU A 107 9.62 -1.92 -15.86
C GLU A 107 8.91 -0.66 -15.31
N VAL A 108 9.57 0.05 -14.40
CA VAL A 108 9.09 1.33 -13.90
C VAL A 108 9.18 2.42 -14.98
N LEU A 109 8.04 3.02 -15.33
CA LEU A 109 8.03 4.13 -16.29
C LEU A 109 8.59 5.41 -15.65
N LEU A 110 9.82 5.76 -16.01
CA LEU A 110 10.42 7.05 -15.64
C LEU A 110 9.82 8.15 -16.53
N LYS A 111 9.11 9.10 -15.92
CA LYS A 111 8.74 10.35 -16.59
C LYS A 111 9.95 11.26 -16.59
N ILE A 112 10.52 11.47 -17.78
CA ILE A 112 11.59 12.45 -18.04
C ILE A 112 10.96 13.82 -18.32
#